data_AF-A0A2M8SWV3-F1
#
_entry.id   AF-A0A2M8SWV3-F1
#
_cell.length_a   1.000
_cell.length_b   1.000
_cell.length_c   1.000
_cell.angle_alpha   90.00
_cell.angle_beta   90.00
_cell.angle_gamma   90.00
#
_symmetry.space_group_name_H-M   'P 1'
#
loop_
_entity.id
_entity.type
_entity.pdbx_description
1 polymer ?
#
loop_
_entity_poly.entity_id
_entity_poly.type
_entity_poly.pdbx_seq_one_letter_code
_entity_poly.pdbx_strand_id
1 'polypeptide(L)'
;MIDINTLLAAYHFGNKISKSPFGRTLFLRFNDIKSKLSPEAWSLYHDAIKTCSFQHYYSFGLAYKKIEAVCSKKGGYLQKSFTELQDCSEVHLLIEEGDQLGRDLENSLFQMFARLPSKNISGTFNSFDLYRAWMNVFYHLQSTKLLSYLHQHKSNIENKQGNVQKFMGSKEVYPFSRQNRILIRKLDIKGTHKDIMYSLEFFDGLRNSILQVIFETHFNRSFTLNKNEIVEYKEKERNKVRVFSTKVFGTDVFKYKGNFVLLYENNKLQEIGLIKRRVGRNLEMGDKSISTIEGLLYPKNDYNLFVPELTN
;
A
#
# COMPACT_ATOMS: atom_id res chain seq x y z
N MET A 1 11.71 -25.07 5.30
CA MET A 1 11.19 -24.46 4.07
C MET A 1 11.40 -22.95 4.21
N ILE A 2 11.98 -22.25 3.23
CA ILE A 2 12.11 -20.78 3.32
C ILE A 2 10.72 -20.22 3.04
N ASP A 3 10.15 -19.47 3.99
CA ASP A 3 8.86 -18.82 3.81
C ASP A 3 9.01 -17.71 2.76
N ILE A 4 8.45 -17.92 1.57
CA ILE A 4 8.47 -16.94 0.47
C ILE A 4 7.34 -15.95 0.72
N ASN A 5 7.67 -14.68 0.96
CA ASN A 5 6.66 -13.66 1.24
C ASN A 5 7.07 -12.29 0.68
N THR A 6 6.50 -11.92 -0.46
CA THR A 6 6.83 -10.71 -1.21
C THR A 6 6.56 -9.44 -0.41
N LEU A 7 5.47 -9.37 0.36
CA LEU A 7 5.18 -8.18 1.19
C LEU A 7 6.11 -8.06 2.39
N LEU A 8 6.55 -9.18 2.98
CA LEU A 8 7.55 -9.17 4.04
C LEU A 8 8.92 -8.71 3.52
N ALA A 9 9.32 -9.18 2.33
CA ALA A 9 10.51 -8.69 1.66
C ALA A 9 10.42 -7.18 1.36
N ALA A 10 9.26 -6.70 0.90
CA ALA A 10 9.00 -5.28 0.66
C ALA A 10 9.08 -4.45 1.95
N TYR A 11 8.53 -4.95 3.07
CA TYR A 11 8.69 -4.34 4.40
C TYR A 11 10.17 -4.24 4.81
N HIS A 12 10.96 -5.30 4.64
CA HIS A 12 12.39 -5.25 4.95
C HIS A 12 13.15 -4.27 4.06
N PHE A 13 12.77 -4.17 2.78
CA PHE A 13 13.32 -3.16 1.88
C PHE A 13 12.95 -1.74 2.33
N GLY A 14 11.70 -1.47 2.71
CA GLY A 14 11.27 -0.19 3.29
C GLY A 14 12.05 0.20 4.55
N ASN A 15 12.34 -0.77 5.43
CA ASN A 15 13.22 -0.57 6.57
C ASN A 15 14.64 -0.20 6.16
N LYS A 16 15.19 -0.80 5.10
CA LYS A 16 16.52 -0.44 4.58
C LYS A 16 16.52 0.95 3.95
N ILE A 17 15.47 1.33 3.23
CA ILE A 17 15.28 2.71 2.72
C ILE A 17 15.33 3.69 3.88
N SER A 18 14.56 3.48 4.95
CA SER A 18 14.50 4.39 6.10
C SER A 18 15.86 4.63 6.79
N LYS A 19 16.80 3.69 6.62
CA LYS A 19 18.15 3.74 7.22
C LYS A 19 19.21 4.27 6.25
N SER A 20 18.88 4.38 4.97
CA SER A 20 19.78 4.91 3.94
C SER A 20 19.94 6.43 4.07
N PRO A 21 21.05 7.03 3.58
CA PRO A 21 21.23 8.49 3.62
C PRO A 21 20.08 9.24 2.96
N PHE A 22 19.69 8.85 1.74
CA PHE A 22 18.58 9.48 1.02
C PHE A 22 17.23 9.33 1.73
N GLY A 23 16.88 8.11 2.18
CA GLY A 23 15.62 7.89 2.89
C GLY A 23 15.55 8.68 4.20
N ARG A 24 16.64 8.72 4.98
CA ARG A 24 16.73 9.56 6.19
C ARG A 24 16.52 11.03 5.87
N THR A 25 17.16 11.54 4.81
CA THR A 25 16.97 12.94 4.37
C THR A 25 15.51 13.21 4.04
N LEU A 26 14.87 12.36 3.25
CA LEU A 26 13.46 12.53 2.87
C LEU A 26 12.52 12.50 4.09
N PHE A 27 12.75 11.57 5.02
CA PHE A 27 11.99 11.47 6.28
C PHE A 27 12.18 12.71 7.16
N LEU A 28 13.41 13.22 7.28
CA LEU A 28 13.71 14.43 8.04
C LEU A 28 13.01 15.65 7.43
N ARG A 29 13.06 15.82 6.09
CA ARG A 29 12.33 16.91 5.41
C ARG A 29 10.83 16.86 5.68
N PHE A 30 10.21 15.68 5.59
CA PHE A 30 8.80 15.52 5.89
C PHE A 30 8.45 15.99 7.32
N ASN A 31 9.31 15.67 8.29
CA ASN A 31 9.10 16.13 9.67
C ASN A 31 9.42 17.62 9.87
N ASP A 32 10.39 18.15 9.13
CA ASP A 32 10.79 19.57 9.21
C ASP A 32 9.66 20.50 8.75
N ILE A 33 8.88 20.10 7.74
CA ILE A 33 7.70 20.85 7.26
C ILE A 33 6.73 21.21 8.39
N LYS A 34 6.56 20.33 9.40
CA LYS A 34 5.71 20.61 10.56
C LYS A 34 6.14 21.88 11.30
N SER A 35 7.43 22.19 11.32
CA SER A 35 7.98 23.40 11.96
C SER A 35 7.90 24.64 11.07
N LYS A 36 7.69 24.47 9.76
CA LYS A 36 7.62 25.55 8.76
C LYS A 36 6.20 26.08 8.54
N LEU A 37 5.20 25.28 8.88
CA LEU A 37 3.79 25.59 8.65
C LEU A 37 3.07 25.88 9.97
N SER A 38 1.95 26.61 9.90
CA SER A 38 1.00 26.66 11.02
C SER A 38 0.47 25.25 11.37
N PRO A 39 0.06 25.02 12.63
CA PRO A 39 -0.57 23.75 13.03
C PRO A 39 -1.75 23.36 12.14
N GLU A 40 -2.55 24.33 11.68
CA GLU A 40 -3.70 24.15 10.81
C GLU A 40 -3.28 23.68 9.41
N ALA A 41 -2.29 24.36 8.80
CA ALA A 41 -1.79 24.00 7.48
C ALA A 41 -1.09 22.63 7.49
N TRP A 42 -0.28 22.36 8.51
CA TRP A 42 0.32 21.04 8.70
C TRP A 42 -0.74 19.95 8.88
N SER A 43 -1.73 20.17 9.75
CA SER A 43 -2.79 19.18 9.99
C SER A 43 -3.57 18.89 8.72
N LEU A 44 -3.93 19.93 7.96
CA LEU A 44 -4.63 19.81 6.68
C LEU A 44 -3.82 18.97 5.69
N TYR A 45 -2.54 19.30 5.50
CA TYR A 45 -1.67 18.58 4.57
C TYR A 45 -1.41 17.14 4.98
N HIS A 46 -1.06 16.93 6.25
CA HIS A 46 -0.81 15.62 6.81
C HIS A 46 -2.06 14.71 6.75
N ASP A 47 -3.25 15.26 6.99
CA ASP A 47 -4.50 14.50 6.86
C ASP A 47 -4.84 14.21 5.39
N ALA A 48 -4.61 15.15 4.47
CA ALA A 48 -4.79 14.91 3.05
C ALA A 48 -3.89 13.77 2.54
N ILE A 49 -2.63 13.70 2.97
CA ILE A 49 -1.68 12.60 2.68
C ILE A 49 -2.23 11.25 3.17
N LYS A 50 -2.94 11.22 4.31
CA LYS A 50 -3.58 9.98 4.82
C LYS A 50 -4.70 9.47 3.92
N THR A 51 -5.31 10.33 3.10
CA THR A 51 -6.37 9.94 2.17
C THR A 51 -5.85 9.44 0.81
N CYS A 52 -4.56 9.60 0.51
CA CYS A 52 -3.95 9.16 -0.75
C CYS A 52 -3.57 7.68 -0.69
N SER A 53 -4.58 6.80 -0.53
CA SER A 53 -4.36 5.35 -0.43
C SER A 53 -3.74 4.79 -1.72
N PHE A 54 -2.72 3.93 -1.58
CA PHE A 54 -2.04 3.26 -2.70
C PHE A 54 -1.41 4.20 -3.73
N GLN A 55 -1.01 5.41 -3.28
CA GLN A 55 -0.25 6.36 -4.08
C GLN A 55 1.20 6.48 -3.60
N HIS A 56 1.57 5.73 -2.55
CA HIS A 56 2.93 5.67 -1.98
C HIS A 56 3.58 7.05 -1.89
N TYR A 57 4.73 7.29 -2.50
CA TYR A 57 5.45 8.56 -2.44
C TYR A 57 4.75 9.71 -3.20
N TYR A 58 3.95 9.42 -4.23
CA TYR A 58 3.12 10.44 -4.90
C TYR A 58 2.01 10.99 -4.00
N SER A 59 1.79 10.40 -2.82
CA SER A 59 0.84 10.90 -1.83
C SER A 59 1.08 12.36 -1.45
N PHE A 60 2.34 12.82 -1.47
CA PHE A 60 2.70 14.21 -1.14
C PHE A 60 2.13 15.20 -2.17
N GLY A 61 2.41 14.98 -3.45
CA GLY A 61 1.91 15.84 -4.53
C GLY A 61 0.39 15.74 -4.71
N LEU A 62 -0.17 14.54 -4.57
CA LEU A 62 -1.62 14.35 -4.68
C LEU A 62 -2.39 14.98 -3.51
N ALA A 63 -1.83 14.98 -2.30
CA ALA A 63 -2.42 15.67 -1.17
C ALA A 63 -2.49 17.19 -1.41
N TYR A 64 -1.40 17.77 -1.92
CA TYR A 64 -1.34 19.19 -2.28
C TYR A 64 -2.43 19.54 -3.32
N LYS A 65 -2.48 18.79 -4.43
CA LYS A 65 -3.49 19.00 -5.50
C LYS A 65 -4.92 18.82 -5.02
N LYS A 66 -5.17 17.91 -4.07
CA LYS A 66 -6.50 17.74 -3.46
C LYS A 66 -6.91 18.98 -2.65
N ILE A 67 -5.98 19.56 -1.88
CA ILE A 67 -6.24 20.77 -1.11
C ILE A 67 -6.51 21.95 -2.04
N GLU A 68 -5.65 22.14 -3.05
CA GLU A 68 -5.81 23.15 -4.09
C GLU A 68 -7.21 23.07 -4.73
N ALA A 69 -7.63 21.88 -5.18
CA ALA A 69 -8.93 21.68 -5.80
C ALA A 69 -10.13 21.97 -4.88
N VAL A 70 -9.98 21.79 -3.56
CA VAL A 70 -11.01 22.12 -2.57
C VAL A 70 -11.08 23.63 -2.33
N CYS A 71 -9.93 24.30 -2.20
CA CYS A 71 -9.85 25.75 -2.00
C CYS A 71 -10.40 26.52 -3.21
N SER A 72 -10.10 26.10 -4.43
CA SER A 72 -10.63 26.70 -5.65
C SER A 72 -12.17 26.59 -5.78
N LYS A 73 -12.80 25.66 -5.04
CA LYS A 73 -14.26 25.43 -5.08
C LYS A 73 -15.02 25.99 -3.87
N LYS A 74 -14.36 26.19 -2.73
CA LYS A 74 -14.98 26.63 -1.47
C LYS A 74 -14.25 27.87 -0.95
N GLY A 75 -14.85 29.04 -1.15
CA GLY A 75 -14.28 30.31 -0.69
C GLY A 75 -13.96 30.34 0.80
N GLY A 76 -12.74 30.75 1.12
CA GLY A 76 -12.37 31.32 2.43
C GLY A 76 -11.68 30.39 3.43
N TYR A 77 -12.35 29.33 3.90
CA TYR A 77 -11.94 28.67 5.15
C TYR A 77 -10.54 28.03 5.14
N LEU A 78 -10.14 27.44 4.00
CA LEU A 78 -8.83 26.77 3.86
C LEU A 78 -7.81 27.61 3.08
N GLN A 79 -8.17 28.83 2.66
CA GLN A 79 -7.34 29.61 1.75
C GLN A 79 -6.01 30.00 2.38
N LYS A 80 -6.01 30.44 3.64
CA LYS A 80 -4.79 30.81 4.36
C LYS A 80 -3.81 29.63 4.48
N SER A 81 -4.32 28.47 4.92
CA SER A 81 -3.51 27.25 5.01
C SER A 81 -2.98 26.79 3.66
N PHE A 82 -3.74 26.99 2.58
CA PHE A 82 -3.28 26.69 1.23
C PHE A 82 -2.19 27.66 0.77
N THR A 83 -2.32 28.96 1.01
CA THR A 83 -1.26 29.95 0.71
C THR A 83 0.04 29.61 1.44
N GLU A 84 -0.04 29.23 2.73
CA GLU A 84 1.15 28.77 3.48
C GLU A 84 1.81 27.54 2.83
N LEU A 85 1.02 26.56 2.39
CA LEU A 85 1.53 25.38 1.69
C LEU A 85 2.15 25.73 0.33
N GLN A 86 1.53 26.68 -0.38
CA GLN A 86 2.00 27.16 -1.68
C GLN A 86 3.33 27.91 -1.56
N ASP A 87 3.51 28.71 -0.51
CA ASP A 87 4.71 29.53 -0.30
C ASP A 87 5.84 28.74 0.40
N CYS A 88 5.56 27.57 0.96
CA CYS A 88 6.56 26.74 1.63
C CYS A 88 7.40 25.93 0.64
N SER A 89 8.64 26.37 0.42
CA SER A 89 9.60 25.72 -0.48
C SER A 89 9.87 24.25 -0.11
N GLU A 90 9.89 23.93 1.19
CA GLU A 90 10.15 22.61 1.72
C GLU A 90 9.06 21.59 1.36
N VAL A 91 7.80 22.05 1.21
CA VAL A 91 6.69 21.21 0.73
C VAL A 91 6.92 20.81 -0.73
N HIS A 92 7.27 21.77 -1.60
CA HIS A 92 7.50 21.48 -3.02
C HIS A 92 8.72 20.60 -3.24
N LEU A 93 9.79 20.84 -2.48
CA LEU A 93 10.98 20.00 -2.53
C LEU A 93 10.70 18.56 -2.08
N LEU A 94 9.90 18.37 -1.03
CA LEU A 94 9.44 17.04 -0.62
C LEU A 94 8.62 16.36 -1.74
N ILE A 95 7.75 17.10 -2.42
CA ILE A 95 6.95 16.58 -3.53
C ILE A 95 7.87 16.14 -4.67
N GLU A 96 8.85 16.95 -5.06
CA GLU A 96 9.79 16.62 -6.13
C GLU A 96 10.62 15.38 -5.81
N GLU A 97 11.26 15.35 -4.64
CA GLU A 97 12.09 14.21 -4.21
C GLU A 97 11.24 12.93 -4.02
N GLY A 98 10.03 13.07 -3.48
CA GLY A 98 9.06 11.99 -3.32
C GLY A 98 8.62 11.42 -4.66
N ASP A 99 8.22 12.27 -5.60
CA ASP A 99 7.80 11.86 -6.94
C ASP A 99 8.96 11.20 -7.70
N GLN A 100 10.19 11.68 -7.55
CA GLN A 100 11.37 11.04 -8.15
C GLN A 100 11.58 9.63 -7.58
N LEU A 101 11.54 9.47 -6.25
CA LEU A 101 11.66 8.15 -5.63
C LEU A 101 10.51 7.22 -6.05
N GLY A 102 9.28 7.73 -6.12
CA GLY A 102 8.12 7.00 -6.59
C GLY A 102 8.33 6.45 -8.01
N ARG A 103 8.79 7.31 -8.93
CA ARG A 103 9.10 6.93 -10.32
C ARG A 103 10.21 5.89 -10.38
N ASP A 104 11.29 6.08 -9.63
CA ASP A 104 12.41 5.14 -9.59
C ASP A 104 11.96 3.74 -9.14
N LEU A 105 11.16 3.68 -8.07
CA LEU A 105 10.65 2.41 -7.53
C LEU A 105 9.68 1.73 -8.49
N GLU A 106 8.75 2.47 -9.08
CA GLU A 106 7.82 1.92 -10.07
C GLU A 106 8.53 1.41 -11.31
N ASN A 107 9.47 2.19 -11.86
CA ASN A 107 10.27 1.78 -13.00
C ASN A 107 11.11 0.53 -12.68
N SER A 108 11.73 0.49 -11.50
CA SER A 108 12.52 -0.67 -11.07
C SER A 108 11.67 -1.91 -10.88
N LEU A 109 10.50 -1.78 -10.23
CA LEU A 109 9.54 -2.88 -10.06
C LEU A 109 8.99 -3.37 -11.40
N PHE A 110 8.73 -2.46 -12.33
CA PHE A 110 8.31 -2.85 -13.68
C PHE A 110 9.41 -3.65 -14.41
N GLN A 111 10.68 -3.22 -14.30
CA GLN A 111 11.81 -3.94 -14.89
C GLN A 111 12.00 -5.34 -14.31
N MET A 112 11.63 -5.58 -13.05
CA MET A 112 11.68 -6.92 -12.42
C MET A 112 10.86 -7.98 -13.15
N PHE A 113 9.84 -7.59 -13.91
CA PHE A 113 9.05 -8.55 -14.69
C PHE A 113 9.78 -9.03 -15.95
N ALA A 114 10.76 -8.27 -16.44
CA ALA A 114 11.49 -8.58 -17.67
C ALA A 114 12.90 -9.13 -17.41
N ARG A 115 13.57 -8.66 -16.34
CA ARG A 115 14.97 -8.99 -16.07
C ARG A 115 15.34 -8.80 -14.61
N LEU A 116 16.52 -9.30 -14.27
CA LEU A 116 17.17 -9.04 -12.98
C LEU A 116 17.33 -7.52 -12.76
N PRO A 117 17.02 -6.98 -11.58
CA PRO A 117 17.32 -5.60 -11.23
C PRO A 117 18.81 -5.29 -11.40
N SER A 118 19.13 -4.26 -12.17
CA SER A 118 20.47 -3.69 -12.22
C SER A 118 20.73 -2.84 -10.97
N LYS A 119 21.96 -2.87 -10.47
CA LYS A 119 22.39 -2.01 -9.35
C LYS A 119 22.34 -0.52 -9.71
N ASN A 120 22.49 -0.20 -10.99
CA ASN A 120 22.59 1.17 -11.49
C ASN A 120 21.24 1.71 -11.99
N ILE A 121 20.11 1.12 -11.62
CA ILE A 121 18.79 1.54 -12.11
C ILE A 121 18.48 2.99 -11.72
N SER A 122 18.90 3.43 -10.53
CA SER A 122 18.87 4.85 -10.16
C SER A 122 19.87 5.14 -9.05
N GLY A 123 20.23 6.43 -8.89
CA GLY A 123 21.10 6.91 -7.81
C GLY A 123 20.58 6.55 -6.40
N THR A 124 19.29 6.24 -6.29
CA THR A 124 18.64 5.81 -5.06
C THR A 124 19.12 4.43 -4.59
N PHE A 125 19.49 3.53 -5.50
CA PHE A 125 19.88 2.14 -5.19
C PHE A 125 21.40 1.95 -5.04
N ASN A 126 22.16 3.04 -4.89
CA ASN A 126 23.63 3.00 -4.88
C ASN A 126 24.24 2.19 -3.73
N SER A 127 23.48 1.93 -2.65
CA SER A 127 23.92 1.10 -1.54
C SER A 127 23.77 -0.40 -1.85
N PHE A 128 24.82 -1.18 -1.60
CA PHE A 128 24.77 -2.64 -1.72
C PHE A 128 23.67 -3.27 -0.86
N ASP A 129 23.43 -2.73 0.34
CA ASP A 129 22.39 -3.19 1.26
C ASP A 129 20.97 -2.99 0.71
N LEU A 130 20.72 -1.83 0.10
CA LEU A 130 19.45 -1.53 -0.57
C LEU A 130 19.25 -2.43 -1.77
N TYR A 131 20.28 -2.56 -2.60
CA TYR A 131 20.25 -3.44 -3.76
C TYR A 131 19.94 -4.89 -3.35
N ARG A 132 20.63 -5.42 -2.35
CA ARG A 132 20.39 -6.78 -1.84
C ARG A 132 18.97 -6.96 -1.31
N ALA A 133 18.44 -5.99 -0.55
CA ALA A 133 17.07 -6.05 -0.05
C ALA A 133 16.05 -5.98 -1.20
N TRP A 134 16.33 -5.22 -2.25
CA TRP A 134 15.49 -5.14 -3.45
C TRP A 134 15.54 -6.43 -4.28
N MET A 135 16.71 -7.07 -4.37
CA MET A 135 16.87 -8.39 -4.97
C MET A 135 16.04 -9.46 -4.24
N ASN A 136 15.91 -9.39 -2.92
CA ASN A 136 15.02 -10.29 -2.19
C ASN A 136 13.54 -10.11 -2.61
N VAL A 137 13.09 -8.86 -2.80
CA VAL A 137 11.74 -8.58 -3.33
C VAL A 137 11.58 -9.21 -4.71
N PHE A 138 12.56 -9.05 -5.61
CA PHE A 138 12.57 -9.69 -6.92
C PHE A 138 12.43 -11.21 -6.83
N TYR A 139 13.30 -11.88 -6.06
CA TYR A 139 13.28 -13.34 -5.98
C TYR A 139 11.98 -13.89 -5.38
N HIS A 140 11.41 -13.19 -4.39
CA HIS A 140 10.13 -13.60 -3.80
C HIS A 140 8.99 -13.41 -4.80
N LEU A 141 8.92 -12.26 -5.46
CA LEU A 141 7.92 -11.98 -6.50
C LEU A 141 7.99 -13.00 -7.64
N GLN A 142 9.20 -13.32 -8.12
CA GLN A 142 9.41 -14.32 -9.18
C GLN A 142 9.02 -15.74 -8.75
N SER A 143 9.10 -16.02 -7.45
CA SER A 143 8.74 -17.33 -6.90
C SER A 143 7.22 -17.55 -6.78
N THR A 144 6.40 -16.51 -6.92
CA THR A 144 4.92 -16.58 -6.77
C THR A 144 4.18 -17.30 -7.90
N LYS A 145 4.90 -17.78 -8.93
CA LYS A 145 4.35 -18.32 -10.19
C LYS A 145 3.58 -17.31 -11.03
N LEU A 146 3.69 -16.01 -10.71
CA LEU A 146 3.07 -14.93 -11.47
C LEU A 146 3.41 -14.99 -12.96
N LEU A 147 4.69 -15.15 -13.33
CA LEU A 147 5.08 -15.15 -14.75
C LEU A 147 4.48 -16.35 -15.50
N SER A 148 4.46 -17.53 -14.88
CA SER A 148 3.82 -18.72 -15.44
C SER A 148 2.33 -18.47 -15.69
N TYR A 149 1.66 -17.85 -14.71
CA TYR A 149 0.25 -17.47 -14.83
C TYR A 149 0.03 -16.45 -15.97
N LEU A 150 0.81 -15.37 -16.02
CA LEU A 150 0.71 -14.37 -17.08
C LEU A 150 0.96 -14.96 -18.47
N HIS A 151 1.91 -15.90 -18.60
CA HIS A 151 2.19 -16.58 -19.86
C HIS A 151 1.01 -17.46 -20.30
N GLN A 152 0.45 -18.25 -19.39
CA GLN A 152 -0.72 -19.10 -19.65
C GLN A 152 -1.94 -18.29 -20.10
N HIS A 153 -2.10 -17.06 -19.60
CA HIS A 153 -3.23 -16.19 -19.91
C HIS A 153 -2.91 -15.07 -20.91
N LYS A 154 -1.73 -15.10 -21.56
CA LYS A 154 -1.24 -14.05 -22.47
C LYS A 154 -2.23 -13.74 -23.59
N SER A 155 -2.68 -14.77 -24.33
CA SER A 155 -3.61 -14.60 -25.45
C SER A 155 -4.94 -13.97 -25.00
N ASN A 156 -5.43 -14.35 -23.81
CA ASN A 156 -6.66 -13.80 -23.24
C ASN A 156 -6.50 -12.30 -22.85
N ILE A 157 -5.32 -11.91 -22.37
CA ILE A 157 -4.99 -10.53 -22.00
C ILE A 157 -4.79 -9.66 -23.26
N GLU A 158 -4.09 -10.19 -24.28
CA GLU A 158 -3.80 -9.48 -25.53
C GLU A 158 -5.05 -9.21 -26.38
N ASN A 159 -6.06 -10.08 -26.28
CA ASN A 159 -7.33 -9.92 -26.99
C ASN A 159 -8.23 -8.77 -26.48
N LYS A 160 -7.72 -7.90 -25.58
CA LYS A 160 -8.26 -6.58 -25.16
C LYS A 160 -9.77 -6.41 -25.39
N GLN A 161 -10.57 -7.17 -24.67
CA GLN A 161 -12.02 -7.07 -24.76
C GLN A 161 -12.47 -5.74 -24.14
N GLY A 162 -13.45 -5.06 -24.74
CA GLY A 162 -13.93 -3.74 -24.30
C GLY A 162 -14.33 -3.68 -22.82
N ASN A 163 -14.79 -4.80 -22.25
CA ASN A 163 -15.12 -4.91 -20.83
C ASN A 163 -13.90 -4.82 -19.91
N VAL A 164 -12.76 -5.41 -20.31
CA VAL A 164 -11.51 -5.35 -19.54
C VAL A 164 -10.96 -3.92 -19.54
N GLN A 165 -10.98 -3.24 -20.68
CA GLN A 165 -10.57 -1.83 -20.76
C GLN A 165 -11.49 -0.95 -19.89
N LYS A 166 -12.81 -1.16 -19.95
CA LYS A 166 -13.78 -0.46 -19.12
C LYS A 166 -13.55 -0.72 -17.63
N PHE A 167 -13.22 -1.95 -17.24
CA PHE A 167 -12.84 -2.27 -15.87
C PHE A 167 -11.59 -1.50 -15.43
N MET A 168 -10.50 -1.58 -16.20
CA MET A 168 -9.25 -0.91 -15.86
C MET A 168 -9.38 0.61 -15.78
N GLY A 169 -10.23 1.21 -16.61
CA GLY A 169 -10.50 2.65 -16.58
C GLY A 169 -11.47 3.12 -15.48
N SER A 170 -12.21 2.21 -14.83
CA SER A 170 -13.25 2.56 -13.85
C SER A 170 -13.06 1.93 -12.47
N LYS A 171 -12.09 1.02 -12.29
CA LYS A 171 -11.83 0.37 -11.00
C LYS A 171 -11.32 1.39 -9.99
N GLU A 172 -11.70 1.19 -8.74
CA GLU A 172 -11.11 1.89 -7.61
C GLU A 172 -9.64 1.46 -7.44
N VAL A 173 -8.82 2.41 -7.00
CA VAL A 173 -7.40 2.19 -6.72
C VAL A 173 -7.18 1.20 -5.57
N TYR A 174 -8.10 1.19 -4.59
CA TYR A 174 -7.98 0.35 -3.41
C TYR A 174 -8.19 -1.14 -3.79
N PRO A 175 -7.22 -2.04 -3.60
CA PRO A 175 -7.29 -3.42 -4.06
C PRO A 175 -8.41 -4.19 -3.41
N PHE A 176 -9.09 -5.08 -4.14
CA PHE A 176 -10.16 -5.96 -3.64
C PHE A 176 -11.32 -5.19 -2.98
N SER A 177 -11.65 -4.01 -3.47
CA SER A 177 -12.79 -3.24 -2.94
C SER A 177 -14.12 -3.93 -3.26
N ARG A 178 -15.18 -3.60 -2.52
CA ARG A 178 -16.52 -4.12 -2.82
C ARG A 178 -16.99 -3.61 -4.19
N GLN A 179 -16.65 -2.38 -4.53
CA GLN A 179 -17.00 -1.71 -5.77
C GLN A 179 -16.33 -2.37 -6.97
N ASN A 180 -15.04 -2.73 -6.88
CA ASN A 180 -14.34 -3.47 -7.92
C ASN A 180 -15.01 -4.83 -8.18
N ARG A 181 -15.37 -5.56 -7.12
CA ARG A 181 -16.12 -6.82 -7.26
C ARG A 181 -17.50 -6.66 -7.91
N ILE A 182 -18.23 -5.59 -7.57
CA ILE A 182 -19.51 -5.26 -8.20
C ILE A 182 -19.30 -4.92 -9.67
N LEU A 183 -18.28 -4.11 -9.99
CA LEU A 183 -17.95 -3.70 -11.35
C LEU A 183 -17.61 -4.91 -12.23
N ILE A 184 -16.77 -5.82 -11.73
CA ILE A 184 -16.42 -7.07 -12.42
C ILE A 184 -17.70 -7.88 -12.74
N ARG A 185 -18.60 -8.06 -11.76
CA ARG A 185 -19.87 -8.79 -11.98
C ARG A 185 -20.79 -8.09 -12.99
N LYS A 186 -20.83 -6.76 -13.00
CA LYS A 186 -21.63 -5.98 -13.96
C LYS A 186 -21.09 -6.08 -15.39
N LEU A 187 -19.76 -6.17 -15.54
CA LEU A 187 -19.09 -6.23 -16.84
C LEU A 187 -18.97 -7.66 -17.39
N ASP A 188 -19.27 -8.68 -16.57
CA ASP A 188 -19.21 -10.08 -16.96
C ASP A 188 -20.49 -10.56 -17.65
N ILE A 189 -20.64 -10.23 -18.94
CA ILE A 189 -21.81 -10.60 -19.74
C ILE A 189 -21.69 -12.05 -20.29
N LYS A 190 -20.49 -12.67 -20.28
CA LYS A 190 -20.21 -13.96 -20.96
C LYS A 190 -19.35 -14.98 -20.17
N GLY A 191 -19.03 -14.77 -18.89
CA GLY A 191 -18.33 -15.72 -18.02
C GLY A 191 -16.80 -15.74 -18.15
N THR A 192 -16.26 -15.68 -19.37
CA THR A 192 -14.79 -15.75 -19.62
C THR A 192 -14.03 -14.48 -19.25
N HIS A 193 -14.68 -13.31 -19.19
CA HIS A 193 -14.01 -12.04 -18.92
C HIS A 193 -13.75 -11.82 -17.42
N LYS A 194 -14.54 -12.49 -16.57
CA LYS A 194 -14.51 -12.34 -15.12
C LYS A 194 -13.18 -12.73 -14.51
N ASP A 195 -12.66 -13.89 -14.91
CA ASP A 195 -11.41 -14.42 -14.35
C ASP A 195 -10.22 -13.55 -14.73
N ILE A 196 -10.21 -13.01 -15.96
CA ILE A 196 -9.20 -12.05 -16.42
C ILE A 196 -9.26 -10.78 -15.56
N MET A 197 -10.45 -10.21 -15.35
CA MET A 197 -10.60 -8.99 -14.54
C MET A 197 -10.20 -9.20 -13.07
N TYR A 198 -10.56 -10.33 -12.46
CA TYR A 198 -10.11 -10.66 -11.11
C TYR A 198 -8.60 -10.84 -11.01
N SER A 199 -7.99 -11.41 -12.04
CA SER A 199 -6.55 -11.65 -12.07
C SER A 199 -5.76 -10.35 -12.27
N LEU A 200 -6.26 -9.45 -13.12
CA LEU A 200 -5.72 -8.09 -13.25
C LEU A 200 -5.87 -7.29 -11.94
N GLU A 201 -7.03 -7.37 -11.29
CA GLU A 201 -7.25 -6.75 -9.98
C GLU A 201 -6.25 -7.28 -8.93
N PHE A 202 -6.01 -8.59 -8.94
CA PHE A 202 -5.07 -9.23 -8.04
C PHE A 202 -3.63 -8.81 -8.32
N PHE A 203 -3.21 -8.82 -9.59
CA PHE A 203 -1.88 -8.41 -10.02
C PHE A 203 -1.58 -6.94 -9.69
N ASP A 204 -2.46 -6.02 -10.09
CA ASP A 204 -2.34 -4.60 -9.74
C ASP A 204 -2.37 -4.39 -8.23
N GLY A 205 -3.22 -5.15 -7.53
CA GLY A 205 -3.31 -5.15 -6.08
C GLY A 205 -1.99 -5.51 -5.42
N LEU A 206 -1.33 -6.57 -5.87
CA LEU A 206 -0.02 -6.99 -5.39
C LEU A 206 1.04 -5.93 -5.69
N ARG A 207 1.13 -5.47 -6.95
CA ARG A 207 2.09 -4.44 -7.38
C ARG A 207 1.99 -3.18 -6.53
N ASN A 208 0.78 -2.64 -6.38
CA ASN A 208 0.54 -1.44 -5.59
C ASN A 208 0.78 -1.68 -4.10
N SER A 209 0.50 -2.88 -3.58
CA SER A 209 0.77 -3.24 -2.19
C SER A 209 2.27 -3.28 -1.88
N ILE A 210 3.11 -3.78 -2.78
CA ILE A 210 4.58 -3.76 -2.61
C ILE A 210 5.05 -2.32 -2.38
N LEU A 211 4.71 -1.40 -3.27
CA LEU A 211 5.12 0.01 -3.20
C LEU A 211 4.54 0.71 -1.97
N GLN A 212 3.28 0.44 -1.66
CA GLN A 212 2.60 1.06 -0.53
C GLN A 212 3.16 0.58 0.82
N VAL A 213 3.49 -0.71 0.98
CA VAL A 213 4.14 -1.25 2.19
C VAL A 213 5.51 -0.62 2.39
N ILE A 214 6.30 -0.46 1.32
CA ILE A 214 7.62 0.18 1.38
C ILE A 214 7.49 1.61 1.91
N PHE A 215 6.57 2.39 1.33
CA PHE A 215 6.30 3.76 1.75
C PHE A 215 5.79 3.85 3.19
N GLU A 216 4.82 3.01 3.57
CA GLU A 216 4.28 3.03 4.93
C GLU A 216 5.30 2.57 5.97
N THR A 217 6.21 1.68 5.61
CA THR A 217 7.33 1.29 6.48
C THR A 217 8.33 2.43 6.62
N HIS A 218 8.69 3.09 5.50
CA HIS A 218 9.64 4.20 5.50
C HIS A 218 9.17 5.36 6.40
N PHE A 219 7.89 5.72 6.35
CA PHE A 219 7.32 6.81 7.15
C PHE A 219 6.65 6.36 8.46
N ASN A 220 6.86 5.11 8.90
CA ASN A 220 6.27 4.54 10.11
C ASN A 220 4.74 4.76 10.22
N ARG A 221 4.03 4.47 9.13
CA ARG A 221 2.58 4.67 8.98
C ARG A 221 1.78 3.38 9.15
N SER A 222 2.43 2.23 8.95
CA SER A 222 1.80 0.92 9.10
C SER A 222 1.31 0.74 10.53
N PHE A 223 0.14 0.14 10.68
CA PHE A 223 -0.43 -0.13 11.98
C PHE A 223 0.22 -1.38 12.59
N THR A 224 0.83 -1.26 13.76
CA THR A 224 1.53 -2.38 14.41
C THR A 224 0.67 -2.96 15.54
N LEU A 225 0.54 -4.28 15.58
CA LEU A 225 -0.10 -5.02 16.66
C LEU A 225 0.79 -6.15 17.14
N ASN A 226 0.95 -6.26 18.45
CA ASN A 226 1.45 -7.49 19.04
C ASN A 226 0.28 -8.45 19.26
N LYS A 227 0.40 -9.71 18.87
CA LYS A 227 -0.66 -10.71 19.05
C LYS A 227 -1.07 -10.87 20.52
N ASN A 228 -0.14 -10.64 21.45
CA ASN A 228 -0.39 -10.71 22.89
C ASN A 228 -1.27 -9.56 23.42
N GLU A 229 -1.42 -8.47 22.66
CA GLU A 229 -2.24 -7.30 23.03
C GLU A 229 -3.67 -7.37 22.45
N ILE A 230 -3.95 -8.41 21.65
CA ILE A 230 -5.25 -8.59 21.00
C ILE A 230 -6.24 -9.18 22.00
N VAL A 231 -7.38 -8.50 22.17
CA VAL A 231 -8.48 -8.91 23.05
C VAL A 231 -9.26 -10.07 22.44
N GLU A 232 -9.51 -9.98 21.13
CA GLU A 232 -10.26 -10.98 20.39
C GLU A 232 -9.69 -11.05 18.98
N TYR A 233 -9.35 -12.25 18.52
CA TYR A 233 -8.87 -12.49 17.16
C TYR A 233 -9.75 -13.53 16.48
N LYS A 234 -10.27 -13.18 15.30
CA LYS A 234 -11.01 -14.09 14.43
C LYS A 234 -10.36 -14.13 13.07
N GLU A 235 -10.11 -15.33 12.58
CA GLU A 235 -9.60 -15.56 11.25
C GLU A 235 -10.50 -16.56 10.52
N LYS A 236 -10.75 -16.32 9.24
CA LYS A 236 -11.41 -17.27 8.35
C LYS A 236 -10.75 -17.27 6.99
N GLU A 237 -10.32 -18.45 6.54
CA GLU A 237 -9.85 -18.66 5.18
C GLU A 237 -11.04 -18.92 4.24
N ARG A 238 -11.03 -18.30 3.05
CA ARG A 238 -11.97 -18.54 1.94
C ARG A 238 -11.21 -18.45 0.62
N ASN A 239 -11.17 -19.53 -0.15
CA ASN A 239 -10.53 -19.61 -1.48
C ASN A 239 -9.10 -19.02 -1.47
N LYS A 240 -8.23 -19.50 -0.57
CA LYS A 240 -6.85 -19.02 -0.33
C LYS A 240 -6.72 -17.60 0.22
N VAL A 241 -7.83 -16.89 0.47
CA VAL A 241 -7.84 -15.56 1.09
C VAL A 241 -8.14 -15.67 2.57
N ARG A 242 -7.24 -15.16 3.41
CA ARG A 242 -7.39 -15.14 4.86
C ARG A 242 -8.00 -13.81 5.29
N VAL A 243 -9.24 -13.84 5.79
CA VAL A 243 -9.92 -12.67 6.33
C VAL A 243 -9.74 -12.66 7.84
N PHE A 244 -9.36 -11.51 8.40
CA PHE A 244 -9.21 -11.37 9.85
C PHE A 244 -10.08 -10.24 10.40
N SER A 245 -10.45 -10.39 11.68
CA SER A 245 -11.08 -9.38 12.52
C SER A 245 -10.41 -9.42 13.89
N THR A 246 -9.94 -8.28 14.36
CA THR A 246 -9.27 -8.15 15.66
C THR A 246 -9.88 -7.02 16.48
N LYS A 247 -9.99 -7.22 17.80
CA LYS A 247 -10.36 -6.19 18.77
C LYS A 247 -9.16 -5.83 19.64
N VAL A 248 -8.93 -4.54 19.80
CA VAL A 248 -7.86 -3.96 20.63
C VAL A 248 -8.44 -2.85 21.50
N PHE A 249 -7.84 -2.62 22.67
CA PHE A 249 -8.23 -1.52 23.55
C PHE A 249 -7.68 -0.18 23.07
N GLY A 250 -8.44 0.89 23.30
CA GLY A 250 -8.11 2.26 22.93
C GLY A 250 -8.41 2.59 21.47
N THR A 251 -8.46 3.89 21.14
CA THR A 251 -8.57 4.41 19.77
C THR A 251 -7.25 4.97 19.25
N ASP A 252 -6.20 5.00 20.07
CA ASP A 252 -4.85 5.42 19.65
C ASP A 252 -4.33 4.62 18.45
N VAL A 253 -4.78 3.38 18.34
CA VAL A 253 -4.58 2.50 17.19
C VAL A 253 -5.04 3.10 15.85
N PHE A 254 -5.99 4.04 15.86
CA PHE A 254 -6.48 4.74 14.67
C PHE A 254 -5.76 6.05 14.36
N LYS A 255 -4.83 6.51 15.21
CA LYS A 255 -3.96 7.65 14.89
C LYS A 255 -3.13 7.35 13.63
N TYR A 256 -2.76 6.08 13.44
CA TYR A 256 -2.08 5.58 12.26
C TYR A 256 -3.10 5.13 11.19
N LYS A 257 -3.20 5.91 10.11
CA LYS A 257 -4.07 5.62 8.95
C LYS A 257 -3.29 4.95 7.79
N GLY A 258 -2.29 4.14 8.08
CA GLY A 258 -1.68 3.26 7.07
C GLY A 258 -2.73 2.33 6.46
N ASN A 259 -2.46 1.76 5.29
CA ASN A 259 -3.33 0.74 4.70
C ASN A 259 -3.03 -0.63 5.27
N PHE A 260 -1.84 -0.84 5.83
CA PHE A 260 -1.40 -2.14 6.32
C PHE A 260 -1.42 -2.28 7.85
N VAL A 261 -1.74 -3.48 8.32
CA VAL A 261 -1.47 -3.98 9.67
C VAL A 261 -0.24 -4.89 9.63
N LEU A 262 0.62 -4.77 10.64
CA LEU A 262 1.77 -5.62 10.89
C LEU A 262 1.51 -6.38 12.19
N LEU A 263 1.36 -7.71 12.10
CA LEU A 263 1.13 -8.57 13.26
C LEU A 263 2.44 -9.16 13.75
N TYR A 264 2.84 -8.78 14.95
CA TYR A 264 4.04 -9.26 15.61
C TYR A 264 3.71 -10.32 16.65
N GLU A 265 4.66 -11.22 16.85
CA GLU A 265 4.65 -12.22 17.91
C GLU A 265 6.08 -12.32 18.44
N ASN A 266 6.26 -12.17 19.75
CA ASN A 266 7.59 -12.16 20.39
C ASN A 266 8.59 -11.22 19.69
N ASN A 267 8.15 -9.99 19.38
CA ASN A 267 8.92 -8.95 18.67
C ASN A 267 9.37 -9.32 17.25
N LYS A 268 8.84 -10.39 16.65
CA LYS A 268 9.09 -10.75 15.26
C LYS A 268 7.82 -10.52 14.44
N LEU A 269 7.97 -9.82 13.31
CA LEU A 269 6.88 -9.65 12.35
C LEU A 269 6.52 -11.02 11.77
N GLN A 270 5.28 -11.45 11.99
CA GLN A 270 4.77 -12.73 11.49
C GLN A 270 3.97 -12.53 10.21
N GLU A 271 3.11 -11.50 10.17
CA GLU A 271 2.09 -11.37 9.13
C GLU A 271 1.86 -9.90 8.77
N ILE A 272 1.55 -9.67 7.50
CA ILE A 272 1.16 -8.36 6.96
C ILE A 272 -0.27 -8.48 6.45
N GLY A 273 -1.13 -7.55 6.82
CA GLY A 273 -2.53 -7.54 6.39
C GLY A 273 -2.95 -6.21 5.80
N LEU A 274 -3.86 -6.23 4.83
CA LEU A 274 -4.51 -5.06 4.26
C LEU A 274 -5.78 -4.72 5.06
N ILE A 275 -5.83 -3.52 5.65
CA ILE A 275 -6.93 -3.07 6.52
C ILE A 275 -8.11 -2.55 5.69
N LYS A 276 -9.19 -3.32 5.65
CA LYS A 276 -10.43 -2.98 4.93
C LYS A 276 -11.34 -2.06 5.70
N ARG A 277 -11.38 -2.21 7.02
CA ARG A 277 -12.29 -1.47 7.88
C ARG A 277 -11.67 -1.23 9.25
N ARG A 278 -11.96 -0.05 9.78
CA ARG A 278 -11.69 0.36 11.17
C ARG A 278 -13.01 0.79 11.79
N VAL A 279 -13.32 0.27 12.97
CA VAL A 279 -14.54 0.62 13.71
C VAL A 279 -14.16 0.90 15.15
N GLY A 280 -14.30 2.15 15.58
CA GLY A 280 -14.23 2.50 17.00
C GLY A 280 -15.62 2.37 17.62
N ARG A 281 -15.73 1.63 18.72
CA ARG A 281 -16.92 1.66 19.56
C ARG A 281 -16.48 2.16 20.94
N ASN A 282 -17.05 3.29 21.33
CA ASN A 282 -17.08 3.67 22.73
C ASN A 282 -18.17 2.79 23.35
N LEU A 283 -17.76 1.66 23.94
CA LEU A 283 -18.66 0.87 24.75
C LEU A 283 -18.72 1.53 26.13
N GLU A 284 -19.93 1.66 26.67
CA GLU A 284 -20.22 2.12 28.03
C GLU A 284 -19.75 1.10 29.11
N MET A 285 -18.62 0.42 28.88
CA MET A 285 -18.01 -0.55 29.80
C MET A 285 -16.82 0.08 30.55
N GLY A 286 -16.97 1.31 31.02
CA GLY A 286 -15.91 2.11 31.65
C GLY A 286 -14.89 2.69 30.65
N ASP A 287 -13.84 3.33 31.17
CA ASP A 287 -12.89 4.22 30.44
C ASP A 287 -12.12 3.61 29.25
N LYS A 288 -12.34 2.35 28.89
CA LYS A 288 -11.60 1.68 27.81
C LYS A 288 -12.46 1.51 26.56
N SER A 289 -12.29 2.43 25.61
CA SER A 289 -12.81 2.29 24.24
C SER A 289 -12.28 1.01 23.57
N ILE A 290 -13.10 0.36 22.72
CA ILE A 290 -12.69 -0.82 21.96
C ILE A 290 -12.67 -0.49 20.46
N SER A 291 -11.54 -0.79 19.84
CA SER A 291 -11.33 -0.62 18.41
C SER A 291 -11.31 -1.96 17.71
N THR A 292 -12.09 -2.09 16.66
CA THR A 292 -12.14 -3.28 15.78
C THR A 292 -11.46 -2.97 14.45
N ILE A 293 -10.62 -3.89 13.99
CA ILE A 293 -9.94 -3.81 12.70
C ILE A 293 -10.27 -5.07 11.91
N GLU A 294 -10.74 -4.88 10.69
CA GLU A 294 -11.06 -5.97 9.76
C GLU A 294 -10.24 -5.82 8.50
N GLY A 295 -9.77 -6.94 7.95
CA GLY A 295 -8.93 -6.90 6.78
C GLY A 295 -8.64 -8.25 6.15
N LEU A 296 -7.69 -8.25 5.22
CA LEU A 296 -7.19 -9.44 4.54
C LEU A 296 -5.75 -9.66 4.96
N LEU A 297 -5.39 -10.84 5.44
CA LEU A 297 -3.99 -11.22 5.68
C LEU A 297 -3.37 -11.67 4.37
N TYR A 298 -2.18 -11.18 4.10
CA TYR A 298 -1.36 -11.71 3.04
C TYR A 298 -0.93 -13.15 3.39
N PRO A 299 -0.82 -14.07 2.41
CA PRO A 299 -0.38 -15.43 2.67
C PRO A 299 0.99 -15.47 3.35
N LYS A 300 1.18 -16.46 4.23
CA LYS A 300 2.49 -16.68 4.90
C LYS A 300 3.55 -17.13 3.89
N ASN A 301 3.13 -17.95 2.94
CA ASN A 301 3.92 -18.39 1.79
C ASN A 301 3.15 -18.06 0.51
N ASP A 302 3.72 -17.22 -0.35
CA ASP A 302 3.11 -16.77 -1.60
C ASP A 302 3.62 -17.51 -2.85
N TYR A 303 4.36 -18.61 -2.70
CA TYR A 303 4.82 -19.45 -3.82
C TYR A 303 3.67 -19.87 -4.76
N ASN A 304 2.52 -20.28 -4.19
CA ASN A 304 1.36 -20.76 -4.95
C ASN A 304 0.29 -19.67 -5.17
N LEU A 305 0.66 -18.40 -5.03
CA LEU A 305 -0.29 -17.29 -5.06
C LEU A 305 -1.07 -17.21 -6.38
N PHE A 306 -0.40 -17.50 -7.49
CA PHE A 306 -0.97 -17.47 -8.84
C PHE A 306 -1.23 -18.85 -9.44
N VAL A 307 -1.09 -19.94 -8.67
CA VAL A 307 -1.42 -21.28 -9.18
C VAL A 307 -2.94 -21.45 -9.08
N PRO A 308 -3.66 -21.75 -10.19
CA PRO A 308 -5.08 -22.10 -10.15
C PRO A 308 -5.31 -23.22 -9.13
N GLU A 309 -6.49 -23.31 -8.51
CA GLU A 309 -6.80 -24.52 -7.73
C GLU A 309 -6.60 -25.74 -8.65
N LEU A 310 -5.63 -26.59 -8.33
CA LEU A 310 -5.52 -27.90 -8.94
C LEU A 310 -6.81 -28.61 -8.52
N THR A 311 -7.75 -28.75 -9.45
CA THR A 311 -8.86 -29.68 -9.30
C THR A 311 -8.22 -31.06 -9.14
N ASN A 312 -8.27 -31.60 -7.93
CA ASN A 312 -8.07 -33.04 -7.72
C ASN A 312 -9.27 -33.79 -8.33
#